data_AF-A0A8C7YUT3-F1
#
_entry.id   AF-A0A8C7YUT3-F1
#
_cell.length_a   1.000
_cell.length_b   1.000
_cell.length_c   1.000
_cell.angle_alpha   90.00
_cell.angle_beta   90.00
_cell.angle_gamma   90.00
#
_symmetry.space_group_name_H-M   'P 1'
#
loop_
_entity.id
_entity.type
_entity.pdbx_description
1 polymer ?
#
loop_
_entity_poly.entity_id
_entity_poly.type
_entity_poly.pdbx_seq_one_letter_code
_entity_poly.pdbx_strand_id
1 'polypeptide(L)'
;MMAKSVLILLDLSAAFDTVDHGILLHRLQDWVGISGSALSWLKSYLEDRKYFVEIGSCVSDYMALTCGVPQGSILGPLLINLYMLPLGQLIRSNNISYHNYADDTQIYVSLTTGEYGPVDSLSHCLQQISAWMQNNFLQLNSNKTKVIIFGPQKQRERVSSYLHSLSLKPSNQVRNLGVIMDSDLNFNSHIKSVTSAAFYHLKNIAKIKNIVSKPDLEILIHAFVSSWLDYCNGLLTGLSKRAVKQLQYIQNAAARVLTRTRKYDHISPVLRSLHWLPVPQRIDFKAALLVYKSLHGRAPKYISDMLVPYEPSRTLRTSGAGLLLIPRVRTKQGESAFQYSAAKIWNSLPEGVRQAYSVFMFKSRLKTFLFSRVYDWKVLSA
;
A
#
# COMPACT_ATOMS: atom_id res chain seq x y z
N MET A 1 -21.08 14.17 1.02
CA MET A 1 -20.23 15.29 0.58
C MET A 1 -18.82 14.74 0.48
N MET A 2 -18.10 14.89 -0.63
CA MET A 2 -16.73 14.35 -0.69
C MET A 2 -15.84 15.16 0.26
N ALA A 3 -15.23 14.48 1.21
CA ALA A 3 -14.13 15.04 1.97
C ALA A 3 -13.00 15.32 0.98
N LYS A 4 -12.51 16.55 0.98
CA LYS A 4 -11.25 16.90 0.33
C LYS A 4 -10.14 16.43 1.25
N SER A 5 -9.01 16.05 0.69
CA SER A 5 -7.86 15.72 1.53
C SER A 5 -6.61 16.27 0.92
N VAL A 6 -5.73 16.81 1.76
CA VAL A 6 -4.37 17.17 1.38
C VAL A 6 -3.46 16.11 1.98
N LEU A 7 -2.61 15.53 1.15
CA LEU A 7 -1.60 14.56 1.53
C LEU A 7 -0.23 15.13 1.20
N ILE A 8 0.68 15.10 2.16
CA ILE A 8 2.09 15.43 2.00
C ILE A 8 2.90 14.16 2.25
N LEU A 9 3.70 13.78 1.27
CA LEU A 9 4.69 12.71 1.33
C LEU A 9 6.04 13.36 1.62
N LEU A 10 6.60 13.07 2.79
CA LEU A 10 7.90 13.52 3.25
C LEU A 10 8.93 12.45 2.93
N ASP A 11 10.07 12.88 2.37
CA ASP A 11 11.19 12.02 2.02
C ASP A 11 12.42 12.45 2.82
N LEU A 12 13.17 11.50 3.34
CA LEU A 12 14.41 11.73 4.07
C LEU A 12 15.62 11.43 3.19
N SER A 13 16.66 12.26 3.31
CA SER A 13 17.94 12.01 2.63
C SER A 13 18.81 11.12 3.50
N ALA A 14 19.22 9.97 2.96
CA ALA A 14 20.15 9.03 3.61
C ALA A 14 19.74 8.69 5.06
N ALA A 15 18.45 8.37 5.28
CA ALA A 15 17.90 8.18 6.61
C ALA A 15 18.63 7.12 7.45
N PHE A 16 19.08 6.03 6.81
CA PHE A 16 19.85 4.98 7.50
C PHE A 16 21.23 5.46 7.92
N ASP A 17 21.86 6.32 7.14
CA ASP A 17 23.25 6.73 7.32
C ASP A 17 23.38 7.93 8.27
N THR A 18 22.26 8.62 8.56
CA THR A 18 22.23 9.84 9.37
C THR A 18 21.78 9.62 10.82
N VAL A 19 21.46 8.37 11.21
CA VAL A 19 21.03 8.04 12.58
C VAL A 19 22.13 8.29 13.58
N ASP A 20 21.95 9.26 14.48
CA ASP A 20 22.89 9.50 15.58
C ASP A 20 22.82 8.38 16.62
N HIS A 21 23.96 7.78 16.97
CA HIS A 21 24.03 6.66 17.91
C HIS A 21 23.65 7.06 19.33
N GLY A 22 24.03 8.27 19.77
CA GLY A 22 23.71 8.77 21.10
C GLY A 22 22.22 9.00 21.29
N ILE A 23 21.59 9.70 20.35
CA ILE A 23 20.13 9.89 20.33
C ILE A 23 19.42 8.54 20.27
N LEU A 24 19.85 7.62 19.39
CA LEU A 24 19.24 6.30 19.29
C LEU A 24 19.30 5.54 20.62
N LEU A 25 20.46 5.50 21.28
CA LEU A 25 20.61 4.84 22.58
C LEU A 25 19.73 5.50 23.66
N HIS A 26 19.64 6.83 23.68
CA HIS A 26 18.71 7.53 24.56
C HIS A 26 17.24 7.19 24.28
N ARG A 27 16.83 7.07 23.01
CA ARG A 27 15.47 6.64 22.65
C ARG A 27 15.20 5.20 23.11
N LEU A 28 16.15 4.30 22.89
CA LEU A 28 16.02 2.90 23.32
C LEU A 28 15.84 2.83 24.85
N GLN A 29 16.61 3.61 25.60
CA GLN A 29 16.55 3.63 27.06
C GLN A 29 15.29 4.31 27.59
N ASP A 30 15.05 5.57 27.22
CA ASP A 30 14.07 6.42 27.90
C ASP A 30 12.67 6.36 27.28
N TRP A 31 12.57 6.09 25.97
CA TRP A 31 11.29 6.02 25.27
C TRP A 31 10.76 4.60 25.18
N VAL A 32 11.64 3.65 24.88
CA VAL A 32 11.26 2.24 24.72
C VAL A 32 11.38 1.48 26.05
N GLY A 33 12.25 1.92 26.96
CA GLY A 33 12.47 1.27 28.26
C GLY A 33 13.49 0.13 28.23
N ILE A 34 14.33 0.04 27.18
CA ILE A 34 15.37 -1.01 27.07
C ILE A 34 16.52 -0.66 28.00
N SER A 35 16.89 -1.59 28.88
CA SER A 35 17.92 -1.37 29.90
C SER A 35 18.83 -2.59 30.09
N GLY A 36 19.85 -2.43 30.93
CA GLY A 36 20.77 -3.51 31.33
C GLY A 36 21.54 -4.12 30.17
N SER A 37 21.62 -5.46 30.14
CA SER A 37 22.40 -6.21 29.16
C SER A 37 21.91 -5.99 27.72
N ALA A 38 20.61 -5.80 27.51
CA ALA A 38 20.04 -5.57 26.18
C ALA A 38 20.50 -4.22 25.60
N LEU A 39 20.44 -3.15 26.41
CA LEU A 39 20.94 -1.83 26.00
C LEU A 39 22.46 -1.86 25.78
N SER A 40 23.20 -2.53 26.66
CA SER A 40 24.66 -2.69 26.55
C SER A 40 25.05 -3.43 25.26
N TRP A 41 24.28 -4.45 24.89
CA TRP A 41 24.46 -5.17 23.63
C TRP A 41 24.18 -4.29 22.41
N LEU A 42 23.10 -3.50 22.42
CA LEU A 42 22.80 -2.54 21.35
C LEU A 42 23.86 -1.44 21.24
N LYS A 43 24.37 -0.96 22.37
CA LYS A 43 25.49 -0.01 22.43
C LYS A 43 26.75 -0.60 21.79
N SER A 44 27.15 -1.79 22.20
CA SER A 44 28.27 -2.53 21.58
C SER A 44 28.04 -2.84 20.09
N TYR A 45 26.78 -2.99 19.66
CA TYR A 45 26.45 -3.18 18.26
C TYR A 45 26.69 -1.92 17.41
N LEU A 46 26.53 -0.72 17.97
CA LEU A 46 26.62 0.56 17.26
C LEU A 46 27.98 1.25 17.39
N GLU A 47 28.62 1.16 18.56
CA GLU A 47 29.87 1.86 18.87
C GLU A 47 31.12 1.18 18.28
N ASP A 48 32.21 1.96 18.19
CA ASP A 48 33.54 1.54 17.72
C ASP A 48 33.55 0.84 16.36
N ARG A 49 32.56 1.15 15.53
CA ARG A 49 32.48 0.66 14.15
C ARG A 49 33.44 1.44 13.26
N LYS A 50 34.06 0.72 12.33
CA LYS A 50 34.93 1.29 11.29
C LYS A 50 34.48 0.79 9.94
N TYR A 51 34.68 1.61 8.91
CA TYR A 51 34.45 1.24 7.53
C TYR A 51 35.66 1.60 6.67
N PHE A 52 35.76 0.97 5.51
CA PHE A 52 36.73 1.27 4.46
C PHE A 52 36.06 0.99 3.11
N VAL A 53 36.66 1.47 2.02
CA VAL A 53 36.19 1.24 0.65
C VAL A 53 37.22 0.41 -0.11
N GLU A 54 36.77 -0.63 -0.79
CA GLU A 54 37.57 -1.47 -1.66
C GLU A 54 37.09 -1.36 -3.10
N ILE A 55 38.00 -1.03 -4.03
CA ILE A 55 37.73 -1.01 -5.46
C ILE A 55 38.81 -1.83 -6.16
N GLY A 56 38.42 -3.02 -6.63
CA GLY A 56 39.35 -3.98 -7.23
C GLY A 56 40.33 -4.50 -6.19
N SER A 57 41.61 -4.17 -6.33
CA SER A 57 42.67 -4.51 -5.37
C SER A 57 43.10 -3.34 -4.48
N CYS A 58 42.48 -2.16 -4.63
CA CYS A 58 42.82 -0.97 -3.86
C CYS A 58 41.90 -0.83 -2.66
N VAL A 59 42.47 -0.60 -1.48
CA VAL A 59 41.77 -0.51 -0.19
C VAL A 59 42.07 0.86 0.43
N SER A 60 41.04 1.56 0.92
CA SER A 60 41.21 2.81 1.66
C SER A 60 41.68 2.56 3.11
N ASP A 61 42.12 3.62 3.78
CA ASP A 61 42.28 3.58 5.23
C ASP A 61 40.94 3.35 5.94
N TYR A 62 41.01 2.82 7.15
CA TYR A 62 39.84 2.66 8.02
C TYR A 62 39.42 3.99 8.61
N MET A 63 38.13 4.30 8.51
CA MET A 63 37.51 5.46 9.13
C MET A 63 36.48 5.02 10.18
N ALA A 64 36.34 5.81 11.25
CA ALA A 64 35.31 5.58 12.26
C ALA A 64 33.91 5.86 11.69
N LEU A 65 32.94 5.01 12.01
CA LEU A 65 31.54 5.18 11.68
C LEU A 65 30.83 5.81 12.89
N THR A 66 30.65 7.13 12.86
CA THR A 66 30.12 7.91 13.99
C THR A 66 28.59 7.99 14.01
N CYS A 67 27.93 7.62 12.92
CA CYS A 67 26.48 7.62 12.78
C CYS A 67 26.04 6.56 11.78
N GLY A 68 24.73 6.34 11.74
CA GLY A 68 24.06 5.44 10.84
C GLY A 68 23.88 4.04 11.43
N VAL A 69 22.91 3.32 10.88
CA VAL A 69 22.70 1.90 11.14
C VAL A 69 23.04 1.10 9.89
N PRO A 70 23.71 -0.07 9.98
CA PRO A 70 24.19 -0.77 8.81
C PRO A 70 23.04 -1.16 7.86
N GLN A 71 23.10 -0.68 6.62
CA GLN A 71 22.15 -1.08 5.58
C GLN A 71 22.31 -2.58 5.27
N GLY A 72 21.19 -3.28 5.09
CA GLY A 72 21.18 -4.73 4.92
C GLY A 72 21.30 -5.54 6.21
N SER A 73 21.51 -4.90 7.36
CA SER A 73 21.42 -5.58 8.66
C SER A 73 19.97 -5.90 9.03
N ILE A 74 19.80 -6.96 9.84
CA ILE A 74 18.49 -7.38 10.35
C ILE A 74 17.90 -6.30 11.28
N LEU A 75 18.73 -5.63 12.08
CA LEU A 75 18.28 -4.66 13.07
C LEU A 75 18.11 -3.24 12.54
N GLY A 76 18.80 -2.85 11.47
CA GLY A 76 18.76 -1.49 10.93
C GLY A 76 17.33 -0.94 10.75
N PRO A 77 16.41 -1.67 10.07
CA PRO A 77 15.03 -1.22 9.91
C PRO A 77 14.27 -1.02 11.23
N LEU A 78 14.51 -1.88 12.22
CA LEU A 78 13.88 -1.75 13.53
C LEU A 78 14.41 -0.51 14.27
N LEU A 79 15.73 -0.30 14.26
CA LEU A 79 16.37 0.81 14.95
C LEU A 79 15.92 2.17 14.41
N ILE A 80 15.75 2.31 13.08
CA ILE A 80 15.19 3.54 12.50
C ILE A 80 13.76 3.77 12.93
N ASN A 81 12.91 2.73 12.91
CA ASN A 81 11.54 2.90 13.37
C ASN A 81 11.48 3.37 14.83
N LEU A 82 12.39 2.87 15.69
CA LEU A 82 12.50 3.30 17.08
C LEU A 82 13.03 4.73 17.22
N TYR A 83 14.01 5.11 16.38
CA TYR A 83 14.53 6.47 16.30
C TYR A 83 13.44 7.50 15.97
N MET A 84 12.54 7.12 15.05
CA MET A 84 11.46 7.95 14.53
C MET A 84 10.22 8.02 15.44
N LEU A 85 10.15 7.25 16.54
CA LEU A 85 8.96 7.18 17.40
C LEU A 85 8.41 8.54 17.86
N PRO A 86 9.24 9.49 18.34
CA PRO A 86 8.74 10.77 18.85
C PRO A 86 8.03 11.62 17.79
N LEU A 87 8.41 11.48 16.52
CA LEU A 87 7.80 12.20 15.40
C LEU A 87 6.29 11.97 15.37
N GLY A 88 5.86 10.75 15.66
CA GLY A 88 4.44 10.39 15.68
C GLY A 88 3.64 11.08 16.79
N GLN A 89 4.27 11.45 17.90
CA GLN A 89 3.62 12.22 18.97
C GLN A 89 3.48 13.69 18.56
N LEU A 90 4.54 14.24 17.96
CA LEU A 90 4.55 15.61 17.42
C LEU A 90 3.48 15.82 16.35
N ILE A 91 3.28 14.86 15.45
CA ILE A 91 2.24 14.99 14.42
C ILE A 91 0.84 14.94 15.04
N ARG A 92 0.61 14.07 16.04
CA ARG A 92 -0.69 13.96 16.72
C ARG A 92 -1.03 15.19 17.54
N SER A 93 -0.06 15.86 18.18
CA SER A 93 -0.31 17.07 18.95
C SER A 93 -0.84 18.22 18.09
N ASN A 94 -0.60 18.17 16.77
CA ASN A 94 -1.15 19.11 15.79
C ASN A 94 -2.50 18.66 15.19
N ASN A 95 -3.11 17.59 15.73
CA ASN A 95 -4.35 17.01 15.22
C ASN A 95 -4.28 16.59 13.73
N ILE A 96 -3.10 16.12 13.29
CA ILE A 96 -2.87 15.67 11.92
C ILE A 96 -2.78 14.15 11.88
N SER A 97 -3.38 13.57 10.85
CA SER A 97 -3.29 12.13 10.60
C SER A 97 -2.00 11.81 9.86
N TYR A 98 -1.40 10.66 10.17
CA TYR A 98 -0.14 10.28 9.54
C TYR A 98 0.03 8.77 9.41
N HIS A 99 0.93 8.38 8.51
CA HIS A 99 1.45 7.04 8.37
C HIS A 99 2.97 7.11 8.20
N ASN A 100 3.68 6.21 8.87
CA ASN A 100 5.12 6.03 8.70
C ASN A 100 5.37 4.62 8.15
N TYR A 101 6.26 4.52 7.18
CA TYR A 101 6.76 3.26 6.66
C TYR A 101 8.27 3.40 6.46
N ALA A 102 9.05 2.85 7.38
CA ALA A 102 10.49 3.15 7.46
C ALA A 102 10.72 4.68 7.47
N ASP A 103 11.49 5.20 6.53
CA ASP A 103 11.80 6.61 6.33
C ASP A 103 10.74 7.40 5.56
N ASP A 104 9.78 6.73 4.90
CA ASP A 104 8.64 7.38 4.25
C ASP A 104 7.61 7.84 5.30
N THR A 105 7.48 9.16 5.49
CA THR A 105 6.44 9.75 6.35
C THR A 105 5.36 10.42 5.51
N GLN A 106 4.11 10.15 5.85
CA GLN A 106 2.93 10.69 5.18
C GLN A 106 2.11 11.44 6.20
N ILE A 107 1.80 12.70 5.94
CA ILE A 107 0.89 13.48 6.78
C ILE A 107 -0.29 13.95 5.94
N TYR A 108 -1.49 13.91 6.50
CA TYR A 108 -2.68 14.27 5.77
C TYR A 108 -3.78 14.83 6.66
N VAL A 109 -4.59 15.69 6.06
CA VAL A 109 -5.76 16.32 6.67
C VAL A 109 -6.95 16.22 5.73
N SER A 110 -8.14 16.09 6.31
CA SER A 110 -9.40 16.22 5.57
C SER A 110 -9.92 17.65 5.71
N LEU A 111 -10.47 18.19 4.63
CA LEU A 111 -10.99 19.56 4.56
C LEU A 111 -12.49 19.55 4.31
N THR A 112 -13.20 20.34 5.11
CA THR A 112 -14.58 20.75 4.85
C THR A 112 -14.59 21.90 3.83
N THR A 113 -15.77 22.29 3.32
CA THR A 113 -15.86 23.41 2.37
C THR A 113 -15.88 24.74 3.09
N GLY A 114 -14.92 25.60 2.76
CA GLY A 114 -14.75 26.92 3.39
C GLY A 114 -13.79 26.92 4.57
N GLU A 115 -13.36 25.76 5.06
CA GLU A 115 -12.47 25.62 6.21
C GLU A 115 -11.03 25.34 5.76
N TYR A 116 -10.13 26.32 5.94
CA TYR A 116 -8.70 26.20 5.64
C TYR A 116 -7.81 26.00 6.88
N GLY A 117 -8.37 26.14 8.09
CA GLY A 117 -7.63 25.93 9.35
C GLY A 117 -6.85 24.61 9.45
N PRO A 118 -7.34 23.46 8.92
CA PRO A 118 -6.53 22.24 8.89
C PRO A 118 -5.30 22.34 7.97
N VAL A 119 -5.33 23.17 6.93
CA VAL A 119 -4.17 23.44 6.08
C VAL A 119 -3.15 24.31 6.81
N ASP A 120 -3.58 25.26 7.64
CA ASP A 120 -2.67 26.04 8.48
C ASP A 120 -1.99 25.16 9.52
N SER A 121 -2.77 24.29 10.17
CA SER A 121 -2.25 23.29 11.11
C SER A 121 -1.23 22.38 10.42
N LEU A 122 -1.52 21.95 9.19
CA LEU A 122 -0.61 21.14 8.37
C LEU A 122 0.72 21.86 8.09
N SER A 123 0.66 23.14 7.72
CA SER A 123 1.85 23.95 7.46
C SER A 123 2.68 24.16 8.73
N HIS A 124 2.04 24.48 9.86
CA HIS A 124 2.70 24.62 11.15
C HIS A 124 3.37 23.31 11.59
N CYS A 125 2.66 22.19 11.47
CA CYS A 125 3.21 20.88 11.76
C CYS A 125 4.41 20.56 10.86
N LEU A 126 4.38 20.89 9.57
CA LEU A 126 5.52 20.68 8.68
C LEU A 126 6.77 21.46 9.13
N GLN A 127 6.60 22.68 9.63
CA GLN A 127 7.71 23.46 10.22
C GLN A 127 8.27 22.79 11.48
N GLN A 128 7.39 22.32 12.37
CA GLN A 128 7.79 21.59 13.57
C GLN A 128 8.48 20.26 13.25
N ILE A 129 7.99 19.52 12.24
CA ILE A 129 8.64 18.31 11.74
C ILE A 129 10.04 18.66 11.21
N SER A 130 10.18 19.70 10.38
CA SER A 130 11.48 20.11 9.86
C SER A 130 12.47 20.44 10.97
N ALA A 131 12.06 21.21 11.97
CA ALA A 131 12.90 21.55 13.12
C ALA A 131 13.25 20.30 13.95
N TRP A 132 12.27 19.42 14.19
CA TRP A 132 12.51 18.16 14.90
C TRP A 132 13.51 17.27 14.16
N MET A 133 13.35 17.10 12.85
CA MET A 133 14.26 16.29 12.03
C MET A 133 15.69 16.85 12.13
N GLN A 134 15.87 18.16 11.97
CA GLN A 134 17.18 18.82 12.11
C GLN A 134 17.80 18.57 13.48
N ASN A 135 17.03 18.69 14.56
CA ASN A 135 17.49 18.43 15.93
C ASN A 135 17.82 16.96 16.21
N ASN A 136 17.34 16.04 15.36
CA ASN A 136 17.66 14.61 15.43
C ASN A 136 18.56 14.20 14.25
N PHE A 137 19.33 15.13 13.67
CA PHE A 137 20.28 14.87 12.57
C PHE A 137 19.69 14.23 11.31
N LEU A 138 18.37 14.32 11.12
CA LEU A 138 17.68 13.85 9.93
C LEU A 138 17.47 14.99 8.94
N GLN A 139 17.71 14.72 7.65
CA GLN A 139 17.57 15.72 6.61
C GLN A 139 16.31 15.47 5.75
N LEU A 140 15.33 16.36 5.88
CA LEU A 140 14.16 16.37 5.00
C LEU A 140 14.56 16.77 3.57
N ASN A 141 14.19 15.97 2.58
CA ASN A 141 14.42 16.25 1.18
C ASN A 141 13.28 17.10 0.60
N SER A 142 13.42 18.42 0.65
CA SER A 142 12.40 19.36 0.14
C SER A 142 12.07 19.15 -1.35
N ASN A 143 13.03 18.71 -2.18
CA ASN A 143 12.83 18.48 -3.61
C ASN A 143 12.01 17.20 -3.89
N LYS A 144 12.17 16.19 -3.03
CA LYS A 144 11.43 14.93 -3.13
C LYS A 144 10.11 14.96 -2.39
N THR A 145 9.94 15.81 -1.38
CA THR A 145 8.66 16.04 -0.70
C THR A 145 7.58 16.37 -1.73
N LYS A 146 6.47 15.62 -1.72
CA LYS A 146 5.36 15.79 -2.66
C LYS A 146 4.07 16.14 -1.93
N VAL A 147 3.32 17.08 -2.49
CA VAL A 147 1.99 17.46 -2.03
C VAL A 147 0.98 17.04 -3.09
N ILE A 148 -0.13 16.44 -2.66
CA ILE A 148 -1.27 16.13 -3.55
C ILE A 148 -2.57 16.50 -2.86
N ILE A 149 -3.50 17.02 -3.66
CA ILE A 149 -4.86 17.36 -3.22
C ILE A 149 -5.81 16.37 -3.88
N PHE A 150 -6.63 15.71 -3.08
CA PHE A 150 -7.69 14.82 -3.54
C PHE A 150 -9.04 15.52 -3.51
N GLY A 151 -9.84 15.30 -4.56
CA GLY A 151 -11.21 15.79 -4.65
C GLY A 151 -11.54 16.47 -5.98
N PRO A 152 -12.73 17.09 -6.11
CA PRO A 152 -13.20 17.69 -7.36
C PRO A 152 -12.31 18.85 -7.84
N GLN A 153 -12.06 18.92 -9.15
CA GLN A 153 -11.14 19.88 -9.77
C GLN A 153 -11.29 21.32 -9.28
N LYS A 154 -12.49 21.91 -9.37
CA LYS A 154 -12.76 23.29 -8.93
C LYS A 154 -12.38 23.55 -7.48
N GLN A 155 -12.49 22.54 -6.63
CA GLN A 155 -12.13 22.66 -5.22
C GLN A 155 -10.62 22.50 -5.01
N ARG A 156 -9.98 21.61 -5.77
CA ARG A 156 -8.51 21.49 -5.77
C ARG A 156 -7.84 22.80 -6.16
N GLU A 157 -8.36 23.49 -7.18
CA GLU A 157 -7.83 24.78 -7.63
C GLU A 157 -7.83 25.82 -6.50
N ARG A 158 -8.91 25.90 -5.72
CA ARG A 158 -9.00 26.82 -4.56
C ARG A 158 -7.98 26.49 -3.47
N VAL A 159 -7.87 25.21 -3.10
CA VAL A 159 -6.92 24.75 -2.07
C VAL A 159 -5.47 24.90 -2.57
N SER A 160 -5.23 24.70 -3.87
CA SER A 160 -3.94 24.88 -4.51
C SER A 160 -3.44 26.30 -4.36
N SER A 161 -4.29 27.30 -4.63
CA SER A 161 -3.92 28.71 -4.44
C SER A 161 -3.51 29.02 -3.00
N TYR A 162 -4.22 28.45 -2.01
CA TYR A 162 -3.89 28.61 -0.59
C TYR A 162 -2.58 27.92 -0.20
N LEU A 163 -2.32 26.71 -0.72
CA LEU A 163 -1.06 26.01 -0.49
C LEU A 163 0.12 26.73 -1.13
N HIS A 164 -0.07 27.38 -2.30
CA HIS A 164 0.97 28.18 -2.92
C HIS A 164 1.40 29.38 -2.07
N SER A 165 0.47 30.05 -1.37
CA SER A 165 0.84 31.11 -0.41
C SER A 165 1.65 30.60 0.78
N LEU A 166 1.59 29.28 1.06
CA LEU A 166 2.38 28.60 2.08
C LEU A 166 3.64 27.94 1.50
N SER A 167 4.04 28.28 0.27
CA SER A 167 5.18 27.69 -0.46
C SER A 167 5.09 26.17 -0.71
N LEU A 168 3.89 25.59 -0.61
CA LEU A 168 3.63 24.19 -0.92
C LEU A 168 3.13 24.06 -2.36
N LYS A 169 3.84 23.28 -3.18
CA LYS A 169 3.52 23.08 -4.60
C LYS A 169 2.81 21.74 -4.81
N PRO A 170 1.47 21.73 -4.94
CA PRO A 170 0.73 20.50 -5.20
C PRO A 170 1.01 19.96 -6.60
N SER A 171 1.04 18.64 -6.71
CA SER A 171 1.08 17.88 -7.95
C SER A 171 -0.26 17.17 -8.18
N ASN A 172 -0.61 16.95 -9.44
CA ASN A 172 -1.77 16.14 -9.81
C ASN A 172 -1.54 14.63 -9.64
N GLN A 173 -0.27 14.20 -9.52
CA GLN A 173 0.11 12.81 -9.35
C GLN A 173 1.32 12.69 -8.43
N VAL A 174 1.31 11.68 -7.57
CA VAL A 174 2.42 11.34 -6.67
C VAL A 174 2.64 9.84 -6.64
N ARG A 175 3.89 9.40 -6.44
CA ARG A 175 4.21 7.99 -6.20
C ARG A 175 4.35 7.77 -4.70
N ASN A 176 3.63 6.80 -4.17
CA ASN A 176 3.66 6.41 -2.76
C ASN A 176 3.81 4.90 -2.67
N LEU A 177 4.89 4.41 -2.05
CA LEU A 177 5.19 2.97 -1.89
C LEU A 177 4.97 2.17 -3.19
N GLY A 178 5.45 2.70 -4.32
CA GLY A 178 5.35 2.08 -5.65
C GLY A 178 4.00 2.29 -6.38
N VAL A 179 2.99 2.86 -5.75
CA VAL A 179 1.68 3.16 -6.36
C VAL A 179 1.64 4.61 -6.83
N ILE A 180 1.13 4.85 -8.04
CA ILE A 180 0.94 6.22 -8.56
C ILE A 180 -0.50 6.64 -8.26
N MET A 181 -0.67 7.62 -7.37
CA MET A 181 -1.97 8.18 -7.03
C MET A 181 -2.18 9.47 -7.80
N ASP A 182 -3.31 9.59 -8.49
CA ASP A 182 -3.77 10.84 -9.10
C ASP A 182 -4.81 11.53 -8.21
N SER A 183 -4.95 12.84 -8.37
CA SER A 183 -5.86 13.67 -7.57
C SER A 183 -7.35 13.28 -7.68
N ASP A 184 -7.72 12.51 -8.71
CA ASP A 184 -9.08 11.99 -8.93
C ASP A 184 -9.27 10.55 -8.44
N LEU A 185 -8.19 9.92 -7.92
CA LEU A 185 -8.12 8.52 -7.49
C LEU A 185 -8.64 7.53 -8.55
N ASN A 186 -8.40 7.81 -9.84
CA ASN A 186 -8.82 6.93 -10.93
C ASN A 186 -7.76 5.87 -11.30
N PHE A 187 -6.53 6.03 -10.82
CA PHE A 187 -5.37 5.17 -10.98
C PHE A 187 -5.00 4.87 -12.44
N ASN A 188 -5.45 5.67 -13.41
CA ASN A 188 -5.18 5.43 -14.82
C ASN A 188 -3.67 5.47 -15.12
N SER A 189 -2.94 6.42 -14.54
CA SER A 189 -1.47 6.50 -14.69
C SER A 189 -0.76 5.31 -14.08
N HIS A 190 -1.21 4.85 -12.91
CA HIS A 190 -0.68 3.64 -12.28
C HIS A 190 -0.91 2.40 -13.14
N ILE A 191 -2.14 2.19 -13.60
CA ILE A 191 -2.51 1.06 -14.47
C ILE A 191 -1.67 1.08 -15.74
N LYS A 192 -1.48 2.24 -16.38
CA LYS A 192 -0.60 2.37 -17.56
C LYS A 192 0.86 1.99 -17.24
N SER A 193 1.39 2.45 -16.11
CA SER A 193 2.76 2.13 -15.68
C SER A 193 2.94 0.62 -15.43
N VAL A 194 2.03 0.00 -14.68
CA VAL A 194 2.00 -1.45 -14.43
C VAL A 194 1.86 -2.22 -15.75
N THR A 195 0.98 -1.75 -16.64
CA THR A 195 0.75 -2.38 -17.95
C THR A 195 1.99 -2.36 -18.82
N SER A 196 2.68 -1.21 -18.89
CA SER A 196 3.91 -1.06 -19.65
C SER A 196 5.02 -1.97 -19.12
N ALA A 197 5.26 -1.96 -17.80
CA ALA A 197 6.27 -2.79 -17.16
C ALA A 197 6.00 -4.29 -17.37
N ALA A 198 4.76 -4.74 -17.15
CA ALA A 198 4.39 -6.13 -17.31
C ALA A 198 4.51 -6.61 -18.78
N PHE A 199 4.10 -5.78 -19.75
CA PHE A 199 4.28 -6.13 -21.17
C PHE A 199 5.74 -6.13 -21.60
N TYR A 200 6.57 -5.25 -21.05
CA TYR A 200 8.02 -5.26 -21.28
C TYR A 200 8.62 -6.60 -20.88
N HIS A 201 8.35 -7.06 -19.66
CA HIS A 201 8.82 -8.36 -19.19
C HIS A 201 8.22 -9.52 -19.99
N LEU A 202 6.92 -9.47 -20.28
CA LEU A 202 6.26 -10.51 -21.05
C LEU A 202 6.84 -10.64 -22.47
N LYS A 203 7.21 -9.53 -23.11
CA LYS A 203 7.86 -9.54 -24.43
C LYS A 203 9.22 -10.24 -24.37
N ASN A 204 10.00 -10.03 -23.30
CA ASN A 204 11.27 -10.70 -23.12
C ASN A 204 11.10 -12.20 -22.83
N ILE A 205 10.13 -12.56 -21.98
CA ILE A 205 9.74 -13.95 -21.73
C ILE A 205 9.29 -14.65 -23.02
N ALA A 206 8.52 -13.97 -23.86
CA ALA A 206 8.04 -14.52 -25.12
C ALA A 206 9.15 -14.85 -26.12
N LYS A 207 10.34 -14.22 -26.02
CA LYS A 207 11.50 -14.55 -26.86
C LYS A 207 12.13 -15.88 -26.49
N ILE A 208 12.14 -16.21 -25.20
CA ILE A 208 12.80 -17.43 -24.67
C ILE A 208 11.83 -18.60 -24.47
N LYS A 209 10.53 -18.41 -24.70
CA LYS A 209 9.46 -19.41 -24.48
C LYS A 209 9.62 -20.75 -25.22
N ASN A 210 10.45 -20.78 -26.27
CA ASN A 210 10.73 -21.99 -27.06
C ASN A 210 11.94 -22.76 -26.51
N ILE A 211 12.76 -22.13 -25.68
CA ILE A 211 14.00 -22.67 -25.12
C ILE A 211 13.76 -23.12 -23.67
N VAL A 212 12.91 -22.40 -22.95
CA VAL A 212 12.60 -22.63 -21.53
C VAL A 212 11.45 -23.64 -21.39
N SER A 213 11.52 -24.49 -20.36
CA SER A 213 10.47 -25.44 -20.02
C SER A 213 9.16 -24.73 -19.64
N LYS A 214 8.01 -25.40 -19.79
CA LYS A 214 6.72 -24.80 -19.42
C LYS A 214 6.64 -24.42 -17.92
N PRO A 215 7.08 -25.26 -16.97
CA PRO A 215 7.10 -24.90 -15.54
C PRO A 215 7.96 -23.66 -15.25
N ASP A 216 9.16 -23.59 -15.82
CA ASP A 216 10.05 -22.43 -15.61
C ASP A 216 9.48 -21.16 -16.22
N LEU A 217 8.82 -21.29 -17.38
CA LEU A 217 8.11 -20.17 -18.02
C LEU A 217 6.96 -19.65 -17.15
N GLU A 218 6.24 -20.55 -16.48
CA GLU A 218 5.19 -20.21 -15.51
C GLU A 218 5.76 -19.46 -14.30
N ILE A 219 6.90 -19.91 -13.76
CA ILE A 219 7.63 -19.21 -12.69
C ILE A 219 7.99 -17.78 -13.12
N LEU A 220 8.56 -17.61 -14.31
CA LEU A 220 8.92 -16.29 -14.84
C LEU A 220 7.68 -15.38 -15.02
N ILE A 221 6.58 -15.92 -15.53
CA ILE A 221 5.32 -15.17 -15.66
C ILE A 221 4.78 -14.77 -14.29
N HIS A 222 4.83 -15.64 -13.29
CA HIS A 222 4.39 -15.27 -11.95
C HIS A 222 5.31 -14.21 -11.31
N ALA A 223 6.63 -14.36 -11.44
CA ALA A 223 7.62 -13.47 -10.87
C ALA A 223 7.61 -12.06 -11.50
N PHE A 224 7.39 -11.95 -12.82
CA PHE A 224 7.52 -10.68 -13.55
C PHE A 224 6.22 -10.11 -14.13
N VAL A 225 5.12 -10.85 -14.09
CA VAL A 225 3.81 -10.37 -14.57
C VAL A 225 2.77 -10.45 -13.47
N SER A 226 2.58 -11.60 -12.84
CA SER A 226 1.56 -11.74 -11.79
C SER A 226 1.87 -10.89 -10.56
N SER A 227 3.15 -10.81 -10.16
CA SER A 227 3.61 -9.95 -9.07
C SER A 227 3.19 -8.48 -9.27
N TRP A 228 3.39 -7.94 -10.47
CA TRP A 228 2.97 -6.58 -10.85
C TRP A 228 1.45 -6.41 -10.82
N LEU A 229 0.69 -7.42 -11.26
CA LEU A 229 -0.77 -7.40 -11.23
C LEU A 229 -1.35 -7.54 -9.81
N ASP A 230 -0.61 -8.15 -8.89
CA ASP A 230 -1.05 -8.44 -7.52
C ASP A 230 -0.55 -7.42 -6.48
N TYR A 231 0.49 -6.67 -6.79
CA TYR A 231 1.01 -5.62 -5.93
C TYR A 231 -0.03 -4.50 -5.75
N CYS A 232 -0.46 -4.28 -4.51
CA CYS A 232 -1.44 -3.24 -4.13
C CYS A 232 -2.76 -3.24 -4.91
N ASN A 233 -3.13 -4.34 -5.59
CA ASN A 233 -4.31 -4.35 -6.45
C ASN A 233 -5.65 -4.21 -5.71
N GLY A 234 -5.65 -4.37 -4.37
CA GLY A 234 -6.81 -4.05 -3.52
C GLY A 234 -7.22 -2.57 -3.60
N LEU A 235 -6.32 -1.65 -3.96
CA LEU A 235 -6.63 -0.23 -4.20
C LEU A 235 -7.51 -0.03 -5.45
N LEU A 236 -7.50 -1.00 -6.37
CA LEU A 236 -8.27 -0.94 -7.62
C LEU A 236 -9.73 -1.39 -7.42
N THR A 237 -10.10 -1.71 -6.18
CA THR A 237 -11.47 -2.09 -5.81
C THR A 237 -12.44 -0.96 -6.16
N GLY A 238 -13.56 -1.30 -6.80
CA GLY A 238 -14.60 -0.34 -7.15
C GLY A 238 -14.26 0.60 -8.32
N LEU A 239 -13.08 0.45 -8.95
CA LEU A 239 -12.77 1.16 -10.19
C LEU A 239 -13.63 0.67 -11.37
N SER A 240 -13.69 1.49 -12.42
CA SER A 240 -14.45 1.15 -13.62
C SER A 240 -13.95 -0.14 -14.27
N LYS A 241 -14.88 -0.95 -14.81
CA LYS A 241 -14.55 -2.16 -15.58
C LYS A 241 -13.58 -1.88 -16.72
N ARG A 242 -13.63 -0.69 -17.33
CA ARG A 242 -12.71 -0.26 -18.40
C ARG A 242 -11.27 -0.15 -17.91
N ALA A 243 -11.05 0.40 -16.71
CA ALA A 243 -9.72 0.54 -16.12
C ALA A 243 -9.11 -0.83 -15.84
N VAL A 244 -9.87 -1.71 -15.18
CA VAL A 244 -9.42 -3.08 -14.85
C VAL A 244 -9.22 -3.96 -16.10
N LYS A 245 -9.96 -3.70 -17.19
CA LYS A 245 -9.84 -4.46 -18.45
C LYS A 245 -8.42 -4.44 -19.03
N GLN A 246 -7.68 -3.34 -18.87
CA GLN A 246 -6.30 -3.23 -19.35
C GLN A 246 -5.40 -4.25 -18.67
N LEU A 247 -5.55 -4.40 -17.35
CA LEU A 247 -4.82 -5.40 -16.57
C LEU A 247 -5.19 -6.83 -16.97
N GLN A 248 -6.48 -7.07 -17.25
CA GLN A 248 -6.93 -8.38 -17.76
C GLN A 248 -6.28 -8.74 -19.09
N TYR A 249 -6.04 -7.79 -19.98
CA TYR A 249 -5.37 -8.07 -21.25
C TYR A 249 -3.93 -8.56 -21.07
N ILE A 250 -3.23 -8.05 -20.06
CA ILE A 250 -1.87 -8.52 -19.72
C ILE A 250 -1.93 -9.98 -19.26
N GLN A 251 -2.84 -10.30 -18.34
CA GLN A 251 -3.01 -11.68 -17.87
C GLN A 251 -3.38 -12.62 -19.02
N ASN A 252 -4.28 -12.19 -19.90
CA ASN A 252 -4.67 -12.94 -21.09
C ASN A 252 -3.46 -13.18 -22.01
N ALA A 253 -2.65 -12.16 -22.25
CA ALA A 253 -1.44 -12.29 -23.06
C ALA A 253 -0.43 -13.24 -22.42
N ALA A 254 -0.24 -13.15 -21.10
CA ALA A 254 0.65 -14.03 -20.35
C ALA A 254 0.20 -15.50 -20.43
N ALA A 255 -1.10 -15.76 -20.25
CA ALA A 255 -1.67 -17.09 -20.40
C ALA A 255 -1.40 -17.64 -21.81
N ARG A 256 -1.63 -16.84 -22.86
CA ARG A 256 -1.36 -17.26 -24.25
C ARG A 256 0.12 -17.57 -24.50
N VAL A 257 1.04 -16.79 -23.92
CA VAL A 257 2.48 -17.06 -24.04
C VAL A 257 2.83 -18.40 -23.39
N LEU A 258 2.29 -18.66 -22.20
CA LEU A 258 2.52 -19.90 -21.46
C LEU A 258 1.97 -21.14 -22.19
N THR A 259 0.74 -21.07 -22.69
CA THR A 259 0.04 -22.20 -23.31
C THR A 259 0.22 -22.29 -24.81
N ARG A 260 0.96 -21.34 -25.41
CA ARG A 260 1.15 -21.22 -26.86
C ARG A 260 -0.17 -21.13 -27.64
N THR A 261 -1.22 -20.60 -27.00
CA THR A 261 -2.55 -20.43 -27.59
C THR A 261 -2.52 -19.34 -28.66
N ARG A 262 -3.27 -19.52 -29.76
CA ARG A 262 -3.30 -18.55 -30.87
C ARG A 262 -3.94 -17.24 -30.41
N LYS A 263 -3.70 -16.16 -31.15
CA LYS A 263 -4.14 -14.80 -30.79
C LYS A 263 -5.66 -14.68 -30.61
N TYR A 264 -6.43 -15.35 -31.46
CA TYR A 264 -7.89 -15.19 -31.56
C TYR A 264 -8.69 -16.25 -30.80
N ASP A 265 -8.03 -17.30 -30.29
CA ASP A 265 -8.73 -18.35 -29.54
C ASP A 265 -9.36 -17.79 -28.27
N HIS A 266 -10.50 -18.36 -27.87
CA HIS A 266 -11.19 -17.92 -26.66
C HIS A 266 -10.32 -18.12 -25.42
N ILE A 267 -10.13 -17.07 -24.61
CA ILE A 267 -9.14 -17.09 -23.52
C ILE A 267 -9.67 -17.75 -22.23
N SER A 268 -10.98 -17.75 -22.00
CA SER A 268 -11.54 -18.25 -20.74
C SER A 268 -11.24 -19.73 -20.47
N PRO A 269 -11.30 -20.66 -21.45
CA PRO A 269 -10.86 -22.05 -21.27
C PRO A 269 -9.39 -22.17 -20.86
N VAL A 270 -8.52 -21.31 -21.42
CA VAL A 270 -7.09 -21.30 -21.09
C VAL A 270 -6.90 -20.89 -19.63
N LEU A 271 -7.49 -19.79 -19.20
CA LEU A 271 -7.41 -19.34 -17.80
C LEU A 271 -7.99 -20.38 -16.83
N ARG A 272 -9.09 -21.04 -17.22
CA ARG A 272 -9.67 -22.14 -16.45
C ARG A 272 -8.70 -23.32 -16.33
N SER A 273 -8.07 -23.74 -17.42
CA SER A 273 -7.10 -24.85 -17.43
C SER A 273 -5.84 -24.55 -16.59
N LEU A 274 -5.41 -23.29 -16.55
CA LEU A 274 -4.31 -22.83 -15.70
C LEU A 274 -4.72 -22.62 -14.24
N HIS A 275 -6.02 -22.72 -13.94
CA HIS A 275 -6.58 -22.39 -12.63
C HIS A 275 -6.28 -20.94 -12.19
N TRP A 276 -6.24 -20.02 -13.15
CA TRP A 276 -5.95 -18.59 -12.93
C TRP A 276 -7.24 -17.79 -12.78
N LEU A 277 -7.42 -17.15 -11.62
CA LEU A 277 -8.50 -16.18 -11.42
C LEU A 277 -8.31 -14.96 -12.33
N PRO A 278 -9.36 -14.46 -13.01
CA PRO A 278 -9.28 -13.19 -13.72
C PRO A 278 -8.95 -12.03 -12.78
N VAL A 279 -8.37 -10.96 -13.32
CA VAL A 279 -7.93 -9.79 -12.56
C VAL A 279 -9.04 -9.16 -11.70
N PRO A 280 -10.30 -8.98 -12.17
CA PRO A 280 -11.38 -8.49 -11.31
C PRO A 280 -11.56 -9.34 -10.04
N GLN A 281 -11.57 -10.68 -10.17
CA GLN A 281 -11.71 -11.57 -9.02
C GLN A 281 -10.46 -11.60 -8.14
N ARG A 282 -9.27 -11.33 -8.68
CA ARG A 282 -8.06 -11.15 -7.86
C ARG A 282 -8.15 -9.90 -6.98
N ILE A 283 -8.74 -8.82 -7.49
CA ILE A 283 -9.02 -7.59 -6.72
C ILE A 283 -10.06 -7.90 -5.64
N ASP A 284 -11.18 -8.54 -6.00
CA ASP A 284 -12.21 -8.96 -5.04
C ASP A 284 -11.63 -9.86 -3.95
N PHE A 285 -10.72 -10.77 -4.32
CA PHE A 285 -10.02 -11.64 -3.38
C PHE A 285 -9.26 -10.86 -2.32
N LYS A 286 -8.50 -9.82 -2.72
CA LYS A 286 -7.74 -8.99 -1.78
C LYS A 286 -8.64 -8.12 -0.91
N ALA A 287 -9.70 -7.53 -1.48
CA ALA A 287 -10.67 -6.75 -0.73
C ALA A 287 -11.36 -7.61 0.35
N ALA A 288 -11.85 -8.79 -0.02
CA ALA A 288 -12.47 -9.73 0.92
C ALA A 288 -11.48 -10.25 1.98
N LEU A 289 -10.21 -10.49 1.62
CA LEU A 289 -9.17 -10.86 2.57
C LEU A 289 -8.87 -9.75 3.58
N LEU A 290 -8.88 -8.48 3.15
CA LEU A 290 -8.74 -7.35 4.06
C LEU A 290 -9.91 -7.29 5.05
N VAL A 291 -11.15 -7.44 4.57
CA VAL A 291 -12.34 -7.51 5.43
C VAL A 291 -12.24 -8.65 6.45
N TYR A 292 -11.89 -9.86 6.00
CA TYR A 292 -11.71 -11.01 6.91
C TYR A 292 -10.69 -10.70 8.00
N LYS A 293 -9.52 -10.15 7.62
CA LYS A 293 -8.48 -9.78 8.58
C LYS A 293 -8.97 -8.72 9.57
N SER A 294 -9.69 -7.71 9.11
CA SER A 294 -10.25 -6.67 9.98
C SER A 294 -11.23 -7.24 11.01
N LEU A 295 -12.15 -8.11 10.58
CA LEU A 295 -13.13 -8.74 11.47
C LEU A 295 -12.50 -9.69 12.50
N HIS A 296 -11.28 -10.17 12.26
CA HIS A 296 -10.56 -11.08 13.16
C HIS A 296 -9.38 -10.40 13.87
N GLY A 297 -9.36 -9.07 13.96
CA GLY A 297 -8.32 -8.33 14.70
C GLY A 297 -6.91 -8.45 14.11
N ARG A 298 -6.78 -8.82 12.83
CA ARG A 298 -5.52 -8.98 12.09
C ARG A 298 -5.25 -7.86 11.09
N ALA A 299 -6.04 -6.79 11.12
CA ALA A 299 -5.82 -5.59 10.33
C ALA A 299 -5.67 -4.38 11.26
N PRO A 300 -5.05 -3.28 10.78
CA PRO A 300 -4.98 -2.05 11.53
C PRO A 300 -6.36 -1.54 11.95
N LYS A 301 -6.43 -0.92 13.13
CA LYS A 301 -7.67 -0.42 13.72
C LYS A 301 -8.42 0.54 12.78
N TYR A 302 -7.71 1.47 12.14
CA TYR A 302 -8.32 2.43 11.21
C TYR A 302 -9.02 1.79 10.00
N ILE A 303 -8.62 0.58 9.56
CA ILE A 303 -9.33 -0.16 8.50
C ILE A 303 -10.54 -0.90 9.09
N SER A 304 -10.37 -1.45 10.29
CA SER A 304 -11.41 -2.20 10.98
C SER A 304 -12.59 -1.30 11.37
N ASP A 305 -12.30 -0.08 11.84
CA ASP A 305 -13.29 0.93 12.23
C ASP A 305 -14.15 1.40 11.03
N MET A 306 -13.68 1.21 9.79
CA MET A 306 -14.48 1.50 8.58
C MET A 306 -15.55 0.45 8.28
N LEU A 307 -15.49 -0.72 8.93
CA LEU A 307 -16.38 -1.87 8.66
C LEU A 307 -17.33 -2.05 9.83
N VAL A 308 -18.60 -1.74 9.60
CA VAL A 308 -19.64 -1.82 10.64
C VAL A 308 -20.42 -3.13 10.49
N PRO A 309 -20.49 -3.99 11.53
CA PRO A 309 -21.35 -5.18 11.51
C PRO A 309 -22.81 -4.81 11.23
N TYR A 310 -23.51 -5.63 10.46
CA TYR A 310 -24.93 -5.45 10.21
C TYR A 310 -25.75 -6.06 11.36
N GLU A 311 -26.47 -5.21 12.08
CA GLU A 311 -27.41 -5.62 13.12
C GLU A 311 -28.85 -5.34 12.64
N PRO A 312 -29.66 -6.39 12.36
CA PRO A 312 -31.05 -6.20 11.97
C PRO A 312 -31.90 -5.79 13.17
N SER A 313 -32.88 -4.91 12.96
CA SER A 313 -33.81 -4.45 14.01
C SER A 313 -34.78 -5.52 14.51
N ARG A 314 -34.88 -6.65 13.81
CA ARG A 314 -35.68 -7.83 14.16
C ARG A 314 -34.86 -9.09 13.86
N THR A 315 -35.12 -10.18 14.57
CA THR A 315 -34.52 -11.49 14.30
C THR A 315 -34.97 -12.02 12.94
N LEU A 316 -34.13 -11.82 11.92
CA LEU A 316 -34.30 -12.36 10.57
C LEU A 316 -33.46 -13.63 10.40
N ARG A 317 -33.73 -14.42 9.35
CA ARG A 317 -32.92 -15.58 8.95
C ARG A 317 -31.45 -15.23 8.65
N THR A 318 -31.15 -13.95 8.42
CA THR A 318 -29.80 -13.39 8.22
C THR A 318 -29.12 -12.93 9.51
N SER A 319 -29.79 -13.04 10.66
CA SER A 319 -29.19 -12.73 11.97
C SER A 319 -28.10 -13.75 12.27
N GLY A 320 -26.88 -13.29 12.55
CA GLY A 320 -25.72 -14.17 12.78
C GLY A 320 -24.93 -14.57 11.53
N ALA A 321 -25.35 -14.14 10.32
CA ALA A 321 -24.66 -14.49 9.06
C ALA A 321 -23.32 -13.75 8.83
N GLY A 322 -22.89 -12.92 9.78
CA GLY A 322 -21.64 -12.14 9.73
C GLY A 322 -21.60 -11.09 8.62
N LEU A 323 -22.75 -10.44 8.35
CA LEU A 323 -22.87 -9.41 7.31
C LEU A 323 -22.35 -8.04 7.78
N LEU A 324 -22.01 -7.19 6.83
CA LEU A 324 -21.60 -5.80 7.05
C LEU A 324 -22.67 -4.82 6.59
N LEU A 325 -22.79 -3.70 7.30
CA LEU A 325 -23.59 -2.57 6.87
C LEU A 325 -22.96 -1.95 5.63
N ILE A 326 -23.75 -1.80 4.56
CA ILE A 326 -23.32 -1.08 3.36
C ILE A 326 -23.72 0.39 3.51
N PRO A 327 -22.77 1.33 3.59
CA PRO A 327 -23.09 2.75 3.77
C PRO A 327 -23.84 3.31 2.56
N ARG A 328 -24.72 4.29 2.79
CA ARG A 328 -25.40 5.01 1.70
C ARG A 328 -24.42 5.98 1.05
N VAL A 329 -24.20 5.83 -0.24
CA VAL A 329 -23.33 6.70 -1.04
C VAL A 329 -24.13 7.35 -2.17
N ARG A 330 -23.78 8.59 -2.52
CA ARG A 330 -24.49 9.39 -3.55
C ARG A 330 -23.70 9.56 -4.84
N THR A 331 -22.48 9.05 -4.91
CA THR A 331 -21.54 9.27 -6.02
C THR A 331 -20.84 7.96 -6.38
N LYS A 332 -20.45 7.82 -7.65
CA LYS A 332 -19.68 6.65 -8.12
C LYS A 332 -18.34 6.47 -7.40
N GLN A 333 -17.66 7.57 -7.09
CA GLN A 333 -16.43 7.54 -6.27
C GLN A 333 -16.71 7.12 -4.82
N GLY A 334 -17.91 7.42 -4.29
CA GLY A 334 -18.35 6.89 -3.00
C GLY A 334 -18.57 5.38 -3.05
N GLU A 335 -19.11 4.86 -4.16
CA GLU A 335 -19.22 3.41 -4.38
C GLU A 335 -17.85 2.74 -4.46
N SER A 336 -16.83 3.41 -5.02
CA SER A 336 -15.47 2.88 -5.05
C SER A 336 -14.73 2.94 -3.71
N ALA A 337 -15.27 3.63 -2.70
CA ALA A 337 -14.65 3.67 -1.38
C ALA A 337 -14.62 2.27 -0.74
N PHE A 338 -13.54 1.97 0.00
CA PHE A 338 -13.33 0.67 0.64
C PHE A 338 -14.54 0.23 1.49
N GLN A 339 -15.03 1.10 2.37
CA GLN A 339 -16.20 0.84 3.24
C GLN A 339 -17.46 0.40 2.48
N TYR A 340 -17.66 0.86 1.24
CA TYR A 340 -18.82 0.47 0.42
C TYR A 340 -18.50 -0.80 -0.36
N SER A 341 -17.45 -0.75 -1.19
CA SER A 341 -17.15 -1.83 -2.12
C SER A 341 -16.76 -3.11 -1.40
N ALA A 342 -15.93 -3.03 -0.35
CA ALA A 342 -15.50 -4.21 0.39
C ALA A 342 -16.65 -4.85 1.17
N ALA A 343 -17.54 -4.06 1.78
CA ALA A 343 -18.75 -4.56 2.43
C ALA A 343 -19.69 -5.27 1.42
N LYS A 344 -19.86 -4.69 0.22
CA LYS A 344 -20.63 -5.31 -0.85
C LYS A 344 -20.03 -6.64 -1.33
N ILE A 345 -18.72 -6.70 -1.52
CA ILE A 345 -18.01 -7.93 -1.89
C ILE A 345 -18.20 -8.98 -0.79
N TRP A 346 -17.95 -8.62 0.47
CA TRP A 346 -18.10 -9.50 1.64
C TRP A 346 -19.51 -10.08 1.80
N ASN A 347 -20.53 -9.23 1.65
CA ASN A 347 -21.92 -9.66 1.75
C ASN A 347 -22.34 -10.60 0.61
N SER A 348 -21.65 -10.55 -0.53
CA SER A 348 -21.88 -11.49 -1.65
C SER A 348 -21.24 -12.88 -1.46
N LEU A 349 -20.43 -13.06 -0.41
CA LEU A 349 -19.81 -14.35 -0.12
C LEU A 349 -20.80 -15.31 0.58
N PRO A 350 -20.72 -16.62 0.31
CA PRO A 350 -21.46 -17.61 1.08
C PRO A 350 -21.04 -17.65 2.54
N GLU A 351 -21.96 -18.04 3.41
CA GLU A 351 -21.71 -18.16 4.85
C GLU A 351 -20.55 -19.10 5.18
N GLY A 352 -20.47 -20.26 4.52
CA GLY A 352 -19.37 -21.20 4.69
C GLY A 352 -17.99 -20.63 4.33
N VAL A 353 -17.92 -19.61 3.47
CA VAL A 353 -16.66 -18.89 3.20
C VAL A 353 -16.38 -17.89 4.33
N ARG A 354 -17.40 -17.12 4.76
CA ARG A 354 -17.25 -16.11 5.83
C ARG A 354 -16.86 -16.70 7.18
N GLN A 355 -17.43 -17.85 7.54
CA GLN A 355 -17.19 -18.55 8.82
C GLN A 355 -15.92 -19.42 8.81
N ALA A 356 -14.99 -19.20 7.89
CA ALA A 356 -13.71 -19.88 7.94
C ALA A 356 -12.96 -19.56 9.25
N TYR A 357 -12.47 -20.57 9.95
CA TYR A 357 -11.82 -20.43 11.27
C TYR A 357 -10.39 -19.87 11.22
N SER A 358 -9.76 -19.83 10.03
CA SER A 358 -8.41 -19.31 9.85
C SER A 358 -8.26 -18.55 8.54
N VAL A 359 -7.26 -17.65 8.48
CA VAL A 359 -6.90 -16.93 7.26
C VAL A 359 -6.55 -17.88 6.12
N PHE A 360 -5.90 -19.00 6.43
CA PHE A 360 -5.55 -20.02 5.44
C PHE A 360 -6.80 -20.66 4.84
N MET A 361 -7.71 -21.12 5.70
CA MET A 361 -8.97 -21.73 5.28
C MET A 361 -9.83 -20.72 4.50
N PHE A 362 -9.88 -19.47 4.95
CA PHE A 362 -10.60 -18.39 4.27
C PHE A 362 -10.06 -18.16 2.86
N LYS A 363 -8.74 -18.03 2.69
CA LYS A 363 -8.10 -17.86 1.38
C LYS A 363 -8.43 -19.02 0.43
N SER A 364 -8.35 -20.25 0.93
CA SER A 364 -8.67 -21.46 0.15
C SER A 364 -10.13 -21.44 -0.33
N ARG A 365 -11.09 -21.33 0.61
CA ARG A 365 -12.52 -21.29 0.31
C ARG A 365 -12.90 -20.12 -0.60
N LEU A 366 -12.33 -18.95 -0.39
CA LEU A 366 -12.57 -17.77 -1.20
C LEU A 366 -12.07 -17.94 -2.64
N LYS A 367 -10.87 -18.50 -2.83
CA LYS A 367 -10.34 -18.79 -4.16
C LYS A 367 -11.26 -19.76 -4.90
N THR A 368 -11.67 -20.85 -4.25
CA THR A 368 -12.60 -21.83 -4.82
C THR A 368 -13.92 -21.18 -5.21
N PHE A 369 -14.54 -20.42 -4.31
CA PHE A 369 -15.80 -19.73 -4.57
C PHE A 369 -15.70 -18.77 -5.76
N LEU A 370 -14.68 -17.90 -5.79
CA LEU A 370 -14.49 -16.94 -6.87
C LEU A 370 -14.19 -17.65 -8.21
N PHE A 371 -13.47 -18.76 -8.18
CA PHE A 371 -13.16 -19.54 -9.37
C PHE A 371 -14.43 -20.17 -9.95
N SER A 372 -15.22 -20.85 -9.12
CA SER A 372 -16.49 -21.45 -9.55
C SER A 372 -17.51 -20.41 -9.99
N ARG A 373 -17.55 -19.24 -9.35
CA ARG A 373 -18.42 -18.13 -9.78
C ARG A 373 -18.11 -17.63 -11.19
N VAL A 374 -16.84 -17.66 -11.60
CA VAL A 374 -16.42 -17.21 -12.93
C VAL A 374 -16.62 -18.29 -13.98
N TYR A 375 -16.23 -19.53 -13.68
CA TYR A 375 -16.12 -20.59 -14.69
C TYR A 375 -17.25 -21.62 -14.65
N ASP A 376 -17.92 -21.78 -13.50
CA ASP A 376 -18.88 -22.86 -13.22
C ASP A 376 -20.27 -22.29 -12.85
N TRP A 377 -20.65 -21.13 -13.37
CA TRP A 377 -21.85 -20.37 -12.95
C TRP A 377 -23.16 -21.18 -12.96
N LYS A 378 -23.25 -22.24 -13.77
CA LYS A 378 -24.41 -23.15 -13.82
C LYS A 378 -24.59 -24.00 -12.54
N VAL A 379 -23.56 -24.14 -11.71
CA VAL A 379 -23.57 -24.96 -10.48
C VAL A 379 -24.00 -24.15 -9.25
N LEU A 380 -23.93 -22.81 -9.30
CA LEU A 380 -24.24 -21.93 -8.16
C LEU A 380 -25.66 -21.32 -8.20
N SER A 381 -26.40 -21.59 -9.27
CA SER A 381 -27.80 -21.15 -9.48
C SER A 381 -28.83 -22.26 -9.25
N ALA A 382 -28.39 -23.42 -8.78
CA ALA A 382 -29.19 -24.49 -8.21
C ALA A 382 -28.87 -24.56 -6.70
#